data_AF-A0A958E251-F1
#
_entry.id   AF-A0A958E251-F1
#
_cell.length_a   1.000
_cell.length_b   1.000
_cell.length_c   1.000
_cell.angle_alpha   90.00
_cell.angle_beta   90.00
_cell.angle_gamma   90.00
#
_symmetry.space_group_name_H-M   'P 1'
#
loop_
_entity.id
_entity.type
_entity.pdbx_description
1 polymer ?
#
loop_
_entity_poly.entity_id
_entity_poly.type
_entity_poly.pdbx_seq_one_letter_code
_entity_poly.pdbx_strand_id
1 'polypeptide(L)'
;DLIAYGEHKAKIKMRSIQRLFAETPANGKLILVSAITPTPAGEGKTTTSIGLAEGFGKIGEKVALALREPSLGPCLGMKGGATGGGRAQVLPMEDINLHFTGDLHAVSAAHNLISAEALRKLLVE
;
A
#
# COMPACT_ATOMS: atom_id res chain seq x y z
N ASP A 1 -3.47 -8.71 -18.24
CA ASP A 1 -3.93 -7.55 -17.43
C ASP A 1 -2.93 -7.04 -16.40
N LEU A 2 -1.81 -7.72 -16.18
CA LEU A 2 -0.80 -7.36 -15.18
C LEU A 2 0.47 -6.79 -15.81
N ILE A 3 1.21 -5.99 -15.05
CA ILE A 3 2.58 -5.54 -15.29
C ILE A 3 3.42 -6.09 -14.14
N ALA A 4 4.29 -7.06 -14.42
CA ALA A 4 5.05 -7.77 -13.39
C ALA A 4 6.23 -6.94 -12.84
N TYR A 5 6.51 -7.10 -11.55
CA TYR A 5 7.65 -6.54 -10.82
C TYR A 5 8.35 -7.68 -10.07
N GLY A 6 9.21 -8.40 -10.78
CA GLY A 6 9.70 -9.70 -10.33
C GLY A 6 8.60 -10.77 -10.34
N GLU A 7 8.78 -11.82 -9.54
CA GLU A 7 7.92 -13.01 -9.59
C GLU A 7 6.67 -12.90 -8.71
N HIS A 8 6.73 -12.12 -7.63
CA HIS A 8 5.71 -12.11 -6.58
C HIS A 8 4.87 -10.82 -6.52
N LYS A 9 5.10 -9.85 -7.42
CA LYS A 9 4.44 -8.55 -7.40
C LYS A 9 4.01 -8.14 -8.80
N ALA A 10 2.89 -7.46 -8.91
CA ALA A 10 2.44 -6.89 -10.17
C ALA A 10 1.54 -5.67 -9.95
N LYS A 11 1.57 -4.75 -10.90
CA LYS A 11 0.55 -3.70 -11.04
C LYS A 11 -0.57 -4.19 -11.96
N ILE A 12 -1.79 -3.74 -11.69
CA ILE A 12 -2.93 -3.98 -12.57
C ILE A 12 -2.95 -2.86 -13.64
N LYS A 13 -3.05 -3.24 -14.92
CA LYS A 13 -3.15 -2.25 -16.01
C LYS A 13 -4.41 -1.41 -15.84
N MET A 14 -4.30 -0.09 -16.00
CA MET A 14 -5.43 0.84 -15.83
C MET A 14 -6.63 0.49 -16.72
N ARG A 15 -6.38 0.07 -17.96
CA ARG A 15 -7.43 -0.40 -18.87
C ARG A 15 -8.28 -1.55 -18.30
N SER A 16 -7.67 -2.43 -17.50
CA SER A 16 -8.33 -3.58 -16.90
C SER A 16 -9.21 -3.15 -15.73
N ILE A 17 -8.78 -2.15 -14.96
CA ILE A 17 -9.57 -1.51 -13.90
C ILE A 17 -10.79 -0.79 -14.49
N GLN A 18 -10.57 0.01 -15.55
CA GLN A 18 -11.64 0.74 -16.23
C GLN A 18 -12.71 -0.19 -16.81
N ARG A 19 -12.27 -1.29 -17.47
CA ARG A 19 -13.19 -2.32 -17.97
C ARG A 19 -14.02 -2.93 -16.83
N LEU A 20 -13.39 -3.28 -15.71
CA LEU A 20 -14.08 -3.88 -14.56
C LEU A 20 -15.15 -2.93 -13.99
N PHE A 21 -14.85 -1.65 -13.84
CA PHE A 21 -15.82 -0.66 -13.35
C PHE A 21 -16.99 -0.43 -14.31
N ALA A 22 -16.77 -0.57 -15.62
CA ALA A 22 -17.84 -0.46 -16.61
C ALA A 22 -18.76 -1.70 -16.61
N GLU A 23 -18.19 -2.89 -16.42
CA GLU A 23 -18.91 -4.18 -16.52
C GLU A 23 -19.54 -4.61 -15.19
N THR A 24 -19.03 -4.15 -14.04
CA THR A 24 -19.47 -4.57 -12.72
C THR A 24 -19.98 -3.37 -11.91
N PRO A 25 -21.29 -3.06 -11.96
CA PRO A 25 -21.84 -1.86 -11.30
C PRO A 25 -22.05 -2.02 -9.79
N ALA A 26 -22.00 -3.24 -9.25
CA ALA A 26 -22.25 -3.50 -7.83
C ALA A 26 -20.94 -3.63 -7.03
N ASN A 27 -20.79 -2.80 -6.00
CA ASN A 27 -19.68 -2.89 -5.06
C ASN A 27 -19.87 -4.07 -4.08
N GLY A 28 -18.77 -4.69 -3.67
CA GLY A 28 -18.75 -5.63 -2.54
C GLY A 28 -18.93 -4.95 -1.18
N LYS A 29 -18.89 -5.72 -0.09
CA LYS A 29 -18.91 -5.18 1.27
C LYS A 29 -17.56 -4.53 1.60
N LEU A 30 -17.59 -3.33 2.20
CA LEU A 30 -16.41 -2.63 2.69
C LEU A 30 -16.31 -2.77 4.22
N ILE A 31 -15.18 -3.29 4.70
CA ILE A 31 -14.89 -3.42 6.13
C ILE A 31 -13.71 -2.50 6.46
N LEU A 32 -13.93 -1.52 7.33
CA LEU A 32 -12.89 -0.61 7.81
C LEU A 32 -12.34 -1.08 9.16
N VAL A 33 -11.04 -1.35 9.21
CA VAL A 33 -10.34 -1.67 10.47
C VAL A 33 -9.72 -0.39 11.04
N SER A 34 -10.12 -0.03 12.26
CA SER A 34 -9.59 1.12 13.00
C SER A 34 -9.02 0.68 14.35
N ALA A 35 -8.36 1.60 15.05
CA ALA A 35 -7.82 1.39 16.39
C ALA A 35 -8.09 2.61 17.27
N ILE A 36 -7.91 2.44 18.58
CA ILE A 36 -7.88 3.54 19.55
C ILE A 36 -6.67 4.46 19.30
N THR A 37 -6.59 5.55 20.06
CA THR A 37 -5.41 6.43 20.06
C THR A 37 -4.12 5.62 20.26
N PRO A 38 -3.08 5.82 19.42
CA PRO A 38 -1.85 5.07 19.51
C PRO A 38 -1.15 5.21 20.86
N THR A 39 -0.60 4.10 21.32
CA THR A 39 0.16 3.93 22.55
C THR A 39 1.52 3.31 22.24
N PRO A 40 2.53 3.45 23.12
CA PRO A 40 3.83 2.82 22.92
C PRO A 40 3.80 1.28 22.82
N ALA A 41 2.76 0.64 23.36
CA ALA A 41 2.62 -0.82 23.32
C ALA A 41 2.29 -1.36 21.91
N GLY A 42 1.71 -0.52 21.05
CA GLY A 42 1.29 -0.88 19.71
C GLY A 42 -0.05 -1.63 19.67
N GLU A 43 -0.91 -1.24 18.74
CA GLU A 43 -2.31 -1.67 18.68
C GLU A 43 -2.52 -2.86 17.74
N GLY A 44 -1.51 -3.22 16.95
CA GLY A 44 -1.59 -4.36 16.03
C GLY A 44 -2.58 -4.19 14.87
N LYS A 45 -3.04 -2.97 14.55
CA LYS A 45 -4.07 -2.71 13.52
C LYS A 45 -3.80 -3.42 12.19
N THR A 46 -2.57 -3.35 11.68
CA THR A 46 -2.19 -3.99 10.42
C THR A 46 -2.26 -5.51 10.54
N THR A 47 -1.72 -6.08 11.61
CA THR A 47 -1.77 -7.53 11.89
C THR A 47 -3.21 -8.02 11.97
N THR A 48 -4.08 -7.28 12.66
CA THR A 48 -5.52 -7.61 12.74
C THR A 48 -6.19 -7.53 11.37
N SER A 49 -5.85 -6.54 10.54
CA SER A 49 -6.41 -6.41 9.18
C SER A 49 -6.03 -7.59 8.29
N ILE A 50 -4.76 -8.04 8.37
CA ILE A 50 -4.27 -9.20 7.62
C ILE A 50 -4.94 -10.47 8.14
N GLY A 51 -4.94 -10.71 9.46
CA GLY A 51 -5.55 -11.88 10.06
C GLY A 51 -7.06 -11.97 9.81
N LEU A 52 -7.76 -10.84 9.75
CA LEU A 52 -9.18 -10.80 9.39
C LEU A 52 -9.40 -11.24 7.94
N ALA A 53 -8.59 -10.75 7.00
CA ALA A 53 -8.65 -11.17 5.60
C ALA A 53 -8.32 -12.67 5.44
N GLU A 54 -7.29 -13.16 6.11
CA GLU A 54 -6.97 -14.60 6.14
C GLU A 54 -8.12 -15.43 6.73
N GLY A 55 -8.77 -14.93 7.79
CA GLY A 55 -9.94 -15.56 8.40
C GLY A 55 -11.13 -15.67 7.44
N PHE A 56 -11.45 -14.59 6.72
CA PHE A 56 -12.48 -14.61 5.67
C PHE A 56 -12.14 -15.64 4.58
N GLY A 57 -10.89 -15.67 4.12
CA GLY A 57 -10.44 -16.68 3.16
C GLY A 57 -10.61 -18.12 3.68
N LYS A 58 -10.33 -18.37 4.96
CA LYS A 58 -10.49 -19.70 5.59
C LYS A 58 -11.95 -20.16 5.68
N ILE A 59 -12.91 -19.25 5.78
CA ILE A 59 -14.34 -19.58 5.81
C ILE A 59 -14.99 -19.56 4.42
N GLY A 60 -14.20 -19.40 3.35
CA GLY A 60 -14.66 -19.48 1.95
C GLY A 60 -15.16 -18.16 1.36
N GLU A 61 -14.98 -17.04 2.05
CA GLU A 61 -15.37 -15.71 1.54
C GLU A 61 -14.31 -15.17 0.56
N LYS A 62 -14.77 -14.56 -0.54
CA LYS A 62 -13.89 -13.84 -1.49
C LYS A 62 -13.54 -12.48 -0.90
N VAL A 63 -12.27 -12.29 -0.54
CA VAL A 63 -11.79 -11.10 0.16
C VAL A 63 -10.51 -10.56 -0.48
N ALA A 64 -10.37 -9.24 -0.48
CA ALA A 64 -9.15 -8.54 -0.84
C ALA A 64 -8.79 -7.55 0.27
N LEU A 65 -7.51 -7.49 0.63
CA LEU A 65 -6.98 -6.57 1.63
C LEU A 65 -6.32 -5.38 0.94
N ALA A 66 -6.65 -4.17 1.38
CA ALA A 66 -5.98 -2.95 0.97
C ALA A 66 -5.20 -2.35 2.14
N LEU A 67 -3.89 -2.17 1.96
CA LEU A 67 -2.98 -1.54 2.91
C LEU A 67 -2.24 -0.38 2.23
N ARG A 68 -1.67 0.52 3.04
CA ARG A 68 -0.79 1.59 2.55
C ARG A 68 0.64 1.08 2.43
N GLU A 69 1.34 1.51 1.40
CA GLU A 69 2.79 1.35 1.29
C GLU A 69 3.49 2.10 2.44
N PRO A 70 4.45 1.47 3.14
CA PRO A 70 5.26 2.15 4.14
C PRO A 70 6.23 3.14 3.50
N SER A 71 6.56 4.22 4.21
CA SER A 71 7.64 5.10 3.78
C SER A 71 9.01 4.47 4.04
N LEU A 72 9.95 4.70 3.13
CA LEU A 72 11.31 4.16 3.21
C LEU A 72 12.09 4.64 4.44
N GLY A 73 11.92 5.90 4.84
CA GLY A 73 12.70 6.52 5.92
C GLY A 73 12.59 5.79 7.27
N PRO A 74 11.39 5.58 7.82
CA PRO A 74 11.19 4.84 9.07
C PRO A 74 11.67 3.37 9.05
N CYS A 75 11.68 2.74 7.87
CA CYS A 75 12.15 1.36 7.70
C CYS A 75 13.67 1.22 7.89
N LEU A 76 14.45 2.29 7.64
CA LEU A 76 15.89 2.32 7.88
C LEU A 76 16.26 2.68 9.33
N GLY A 77 15.26 2.97 10.17
CA GLY A 77 15.42 3.29 11.59
C GLY A 77 14.82 2.20 12.50
N MET A 78 13.86 2.58 13.33
CA MET A 78 13.36 1.73 14.43
C MET A 78 12.06 0.96 14.14
N LYS A 79 11.38 1.14 12.98
CA LYS A 79 10.02 0.60 12.78
C LYS A 79 9.88 -0.21 11.48
N GLY A 80 9.87 -1.55 11.60
CA GLY A 80 9.66 -2.50 10.49
C GLY A 80 8.26 -3.12 10.38
N GLY A 81 7.29 -2.73 11.23
CA GLY A 81 6.02 -3.45 11.39
C GLY A 81 4.87 -3.07 10.44
N ALA A 82 5.13 -2.43 9.30
CA ALA A 82 4.06 -1.94 8.42
C ALA A 82 3.38 -3.03 7.57
N THR A 83 3.98 -4.21 7.51
CA THR A 83 3.52 -5.38 6.74
C THR A 83 2.83 -6.45 7.60
N GLY A 84 2.52 -6.13 8.87
CA GLY A 84 1.93 -7.08 9.83
C GLY A 84 2.97 -7.66 10.79
N GLY A 85 2.62 -8.77 11.44
CA GLY A 85 3.46 -9.38 12.47
C GLY A 85 3.05 -10.81 12.80
N GLY A 86 4.02 -11.61 13.29
CA GLY A 86 3.79 -13.02 13.60
C GLY A 86 3.43 -13.82 12.35
N ARG A 87 2.33 -14.58 12.40
CA ARG A 87 1.85 -15.41 11.27
C ARG A 87 0.97 -14.65 10.28
N ALA A 88 0.57 -13.41 10.59
CA ALA A 88 -0.29 -12.58 9.76
C ALA A 88 0.56 -11.45 9.16
N GLN A 89 1.12 -11.70 7.98
CA GLN A 89 2.07 -10.81 7.29
C GLN A 89 1.81 -10.75 5.79
N VAL A 90 2.14 -9.61 5.18
CA VAL A 90 2.19 -9.46 3.72
C VAL A 90 3.64 -9.62 3.25
N LEU A 91 3.82 -10.42 2.20
CA LEU A 91 5.12 -10.77 1.61
C LEU A 91 5.15 -10.38 0.12
N PRO A 92 6.34 -10.17 -0.47
CA PRO A 92 7.67 -10.14 0.16
C PRO A 92 7.93 -8.85 0.95
N MET A 93 8.27 -8.98 2.23
CA MET A 93 8.39 -7.84 3.16
C MET A 93 9.55 -6.90 2.80
N GLU A 94 10.67 -7.47 2.36
CA GLU A 94 11.87 -6.72 1.97
C GLU A 94 11.60 -5.74 0.82
N ASP A 95 10.87 -6.20 -0.21
CA ASP A 95 10.50 -5.34 -1.31
C ASP A 95 9.52 -4.25 -0.86
N ILE A 96 8.51 -4.60 -0.07
CA ILE A 96 7.47 -3.67 0.39
C ILE A 96 8.08 -2.56 1.26
N ASN A 97 9.05 -2.88 2.11
CA ASN A 97 9.67 -1.91 3.01
C ASN A 97 10.75 -1.05 2.35
N LEU A 98 11.20 -1.41 1.14
CA LEU A 98 12.25 -0.69 0.42
C LEU A 98 11.69 0.09 -0.77
N HIS A 99 11.97 -0.36 -1.99
CA HIS A 99 11.61 0.35 -3.21
C HIS A 99 10.28 -0.09 -3.81
N PHE A 100 9.74 -1.20 -3.31
CA PHE A 100 8.51 -1.85 -3.75
C PHE A 100 8.33 -1.83 -5.27
N THR A 101 7.42 -0.98 -5.77
CA THR A 101 7.19 -0.82 -7.22
C THR A 101 7.57 0.56 -7.75
N GLY A 102 8.23 1.38 -6.92
CA GLY A 102 8.71 2.72 -7.26
C GLY A 102 7.67 3.84 -7.12
N ASP A 103 6.55 3.60 -6.45
CA ASP A 103 5.46 4.57 -6.35
C ASP A 103 5.87 5.82 -5.58
N LEU A 104 6.54 5.64 -4.44
CA LEU A 104 7.09 6.77 -3.68
C LEU A 104 8.15 7.55 -4.47
N HIS A 105 8.98 6.88 -5.27
CA HIS A 105 9.96 7.56 -6.13
C HIS A 105 9.28 8.44 -7.17
N ALA A 106 8.22 7.94 -7.81
CA ALA A 106 7.45 8.70 -8.79
C ALA A 106 6.78 9.93 -8.15
N VAL A 107 6.19 9.77 -6.95
CA VAL A 107 5.59 10.88 -6.20
C VAL A 107 6.66 11.92 -5.82
N SER A 108 7.81 11.49 -5.31
CA SER A 108 8.92 12.37 -4.96
C SER A 108 9.46 13.13 -6.17
N ALA A 109 9.63 12.46 -7.32
CA ALA A 109 10.09 13.09 -8.55
C ALA A 109 9.11 14.18 -9.04
N ALA A 110 7.81 13.88 -9.04
CA ALA A 110 6.77 14.85 -9.42
C ALA A 110 6.72 16.05 -8.45
N HIS A 111 6.81 15.79 -7.15
CA HIS A 111 6.85 16.86 -6.13
C HIS A 111 8.07 17.77 -6.32
N ASN A 112 9.25 17.18 -6.48
CA ASN A 112 10.50 17.92 -6.65
C ASN A 112 10.50 18.74 -7.95
N LEU A 113 9.90 18.21 -9.04
CA LEU A 113 9.77 18.94 -10.30
C LEU A 113 8.95 20.23 -10.12
N ILE A 114 7.81 20.15 -9.44
CA ILE A 114 6.96 21.32 -9.19
C ILE A 114 7.68 22.32 -8.29
N SER A 115 8.36 21.85 -7.24
CA SER A 115 9.13 22.71 -6.34
C SER A 115 10.28 23.43 -7.07
N ALA A 116 10.98 22.73 -7.96
CA ALA A 116 12.05 23.33 -8.77
C ALA A 116 11.52 24.37 -9.76
N GLU A 117 10.39 24.10 -10.42
CA GLU A 117 9.78 25.05 -11.34
C GLU A 117 9.22 26.30 -10.62
N ALA A 118 8.65 26.11 -9.43
CA ALA A 118 8.21 27.21 -8.58
C ALA A 118 9.39 28.10 -8.17
N LEU A 119 10.50 27.49 -7.72
CA LEU A 119 11.71 28.22 -7.38
C LEU A 119 12.31 28.95 -8.60
N ARG A 120 12.32 28.31 -9.77
CA ARG A 120 12.80 28.91 -11.01
C ARG A 120 12.03 30.18 -11.36
N LYS A 121 10.70 30.19 -11.20
CA LYS A 121 9.89 31.39 -11.44
C LYS A 121 10.26 32.55 -10.50
N LEU A 122 10.50 32.25 -9.22
CA LEU A 122 10.88 33.27 -8.23
C LEU A 122 12.29 33.85 -8.43
N LEU A 123 13.20 33.12 -9.10
CA LEU A 123 14.58 33.57 -9.34
C LEU A 123 14.78 34.29 -10.68
N VAL A 124 13.78 34.26 -11.58
CA VAL A 124 13.84 34.86 -12.92
C VAL A 124 13.00 36.14 -13.02
N GLU A 125 12.22 36.46 -11.98
CA GLU A 125 11.66 37.80 -11.70
C GLU A 125 12.62 38.61 -10.83
#